data_AF-A0AA38IB69-F1
#
_entry.id   AF-A0AA38IB69-F1
#
_cell.length_a   1.000
_cell.length_b   1.000
_cell.length_c   1.000
_cell.angle_alpha   90.00
_cell.angle_beta   90.00
_cell.angle_gamma   90.00
#
_symmetry.space_group_name_H-M   'P 1'
#
loop_
_entity.id
_entity.type
_entity.pdbx_description
1 polymer ?
#
loop_
_entity_poly.entity_id
_entity_poly.type
_entity_poly.pdbx_seq_one_letter_code
_entity_poly.pdbx_strand_id
1 'polypeptide(L)'
;MEVELCVNLCRLLTVDIFQLAIFKFSLFCIKIFMTPLLLFQFYLFLEKFELAYFVQYGPIYFLMFYELVCVLCQKYTTSVITTYLHEIQIWKLEQAPAEIKETVKKTWFFITLYMLGAVVLSLVVSVLYVIPTSQDKKFIFVFQIANTYFPYL
;
A
#
# COMPACT_ATOMS: atom_id res chain seq x y z
N MET A 1 25.79 12.73 -8.71
CA MET A 1 24.76 13.61 -8.11
C MET A 1 23.34 13.12 -8.40
N GLU A 2 22.92 12.85 -9.64
CA GLU A 2 21.55 12.38 -9.96
C GLU A 2 21.18 11.00 -9.38
N VAL A 3 22.16 10.08 -9.33
CA VAL A 3 21.96 8.69 -8.86
C VAL A 3 21.67 8.61 -7.37
N GLU A 4 22.46 9.35 -6.60
CA GLU A 4 22.40 9.35 -5.14
C GLU A 4 21.07 9.91 -4.65
N LEU A 5 20.55 10.94 -5.33
CA LEU A 5 19.22 11.49 -5.07
C LEU A 5 18.12 10.42 -5.27
N CYS A 6 18.17 9.64 -6.35
CA CYS A 6 17.18 8.59 -6.62
C CYS A 6 17.23 7.48 -5.58
N VAL A 7 18.42 6.98 -5.23
CA VAL A 7 18.57 5.93 -4.21
C VAL A 7 18.05 6.42 -2.86
N ASN A 8 18.39 7.67 -2.50
CA ASN A 8 17.92 8.29 -1.26
C ASN A 8 16.40 8.50 -1.29
N LEU A 9 15.82 8.92 -2.42
CA LEU A 9 14.36 9.09 -2.56
C LEU A 9 13.64 7.74 -2.44
N CYS A 10 14.13 6.70 -3.13
CA CYS A 10 13.56 5.36 -3.05
C CYS A 10 13.65 4.82 -1.62
N ARG A 11 14.80 4.96 -0.96
CA ARG A 11 14.99 4.54 0.43
C ARG A 11 14.05 5.29 1.38
N LEU A 12 13.93 6.60 1.21
CA LEU A 12 13.04 7.43 2.02
C LEU A 12 11.58 6.96 1.89
N LEU A 13 11.12 6.79 0.65
CA LEU A 13 9.73 6.44 0.34
C LEU A 13 9.37 4.97 0.68
N THR A 14 10.33 4.05 0.65
CA THR A 14 10.07 2.60 0.83
C THR A 14 10.46 2.06 2.21
N VAL A 15 11.43 2.68 2.88
CA VAL A 15 12.02 2.17 4.13
C VAL A 15 11.87 3.20 5.24
N ASP A 16 12.43 4.41 5.07
CA ASP A 16 12.62 5.33 6.20
C ASP A 16 11.28 5.91 6.70
N ILE A 17 10.34 6.23 5.81
CA ILE A 17 8.99 6.71 6.19
C ILE A 17 8.27 5.69 7.08
N PHE A 18 8.38 4.41 6.77
CA PHE A 18 7.74 3.34 7.55
C PHE A 18 8.44 3.05 8.88
N GLN A 19 9.65 3.58 9.10
CA GLN A 19 10.33 3.48 10.38
C GLN A 19 9.86 4.53 11.40
N LEU A 20 9.24 5.61 10.95
CA LEU A 20 8.70 6.67 11.80
C LEU A 20 7.61 6.13 12.74
N ALA A 21 7.65 6.57 14.00
CA ALA A 21 6.71 6.12 15.03
C ALA A 21 5.25 6.39 14.67
N ILE A 22 4.97 7.54 14.04
CA ILE A 22 3.63 7.92 13.58
C ILE A 22 3.10 6.90 12.58
N PHE A 23 3.88 6.55 11.55
CA PHE A 23 3.47 5.58 10.54
C PHE A 23 3.31 4.18 11.11
N LYS A 24 4.20 3.75 12.00
CA LYS A 24 4.05 2.46 12.72
C LYS A 24 2.76 2.41 13.54
N PHE A 25 2.44 3.51 14.23
CA PHE A 25 1.20 3.64 14.98
C PHE A 25 -0.03 3.62 14.06
N SER A 26 -0.01 4.37 12.95
CA SER A 26 -1.09 4.36 11.96
C SER A 26 -1.31 2.97 11.37
N LEU A 27 -0.25 2.25 11.00
CA LEU A 27 -0.33 0.86 10.51
C LEU A 27 -0.90 -0.10 11.57
N PHE A 28 -0.54 0.10 12.84
CA PHE A 28 -1.11 -0.67 13.95
C PHE A 28 -2.61 -0.42 14.12
N CYS A 29 -3.05 0.84 14.03
CA CYS A 29 -4.47 1.19 14.04
C CYS A 29 -5.20 0.52 12.86
N ILE A 30 -4.68 0.65 11.64
CA ILE A 30 -5.26 0.03 10.43
C ILE A 30 -5.46 -1.47 10.65
N LYS A 31 -4.43 -2.16 11.17
CA LYS A 31 -4.52 -3.59 11.47
C LYS A 31 -5.65 -3.90 12.47
N ILE A 32 -5.76 -3.14 13.56
CA ILE A 32 -6.80 -3.35 14.59
C ILE A 32 -8.20 -3.14 14.01
N PHE A 33 -8.40 -2.14 13.15
CA PHE A 33 -9.71 -1.86 12.57
C PHE A 33 -10.08 -2.79 11.41
N MET A 34 -9.14 -3.09 10.51
CA MET A 34 -9.39 -3.91 9.32
C MET A 34 -9.66 -5.38 9.67
N THR A 35 -8.95 -5.94 10.66
CA THR A 35 -9.09 -7.36 11.02
C THR A 35 -10.52 -7.76 11.40
N PRO A 36 -11.20 -7.12 12.37
CA PRO A 36 -12.57 -7.47 12.73
C PRO A 36 -13.56 -7.18 11.59
N LEU A 37 -13.35 -6.12 10.80
CA LEU A 37 -14.18 -5.83 9.62
C LEU A 37 -14.10 -6.95 8.58
N LEU A 38 -12.91 -7.44 8.27
CA LEU A 38 -12.69 -8.57 7.37
C LEU A 38 -13.32 -9.85 7.89
N LEU A 39 -13.14 -10.16 9.17
CA LEU A 39 -13.74 -11.35 9.78
C LEU A 39 -15.27 -11.29 9.76
N PHE A 40 -15.84 -10.12 10.06
CA PHE A 40 -17.28 -9.93 10.02
C PHE A 40 -17.84 -10.02 8.60
N GLN A 41 -17.16 -9.44 7.62
CA GLN A 41 -17.53 -9.57 6.21
C GLN A 41 -17.40 -11.01 5.71
N PHE A 42 -16.36 -11.72 6.11
CA PHE A 42 -16.20 -13.14 5.79
C PHE A 42 -17.32 -14.00 6.39
N TYR A 43 -17.67 -13.77 7.66
CA TYR A 43 -18.81 -14.43 8.31
C TYR A 43 -20.11 -14.21 7.53
N LEU A 44 -20.39 -12.97 7.12
CA LEU A 44 -21.62 -12.66 6.38
C LEU A 44 -21.63 -13.24 4.96
N PHE A 45 -20.46 -13.36 4.31
CA PHE A 45 -20.36 -14.12 3.06
C PHE A 45 -20.73 -15.59 3.26
N LEU A 46 -20.31 -16.21 4.36
CA LEU A 46 -20.68 -17.59 4.66
C LEU A 46 -22.17 -17.75 5.00
N GLU A 47 -22.76 -16.80 5.75
CA GLU A 47 -24.16 -16.86 6.17
C GLU A 47 -25.14 -16.63 5.01
N LYS A 48 -24.87 -15.64 4.14
CA LYS A 48 -25.77 -15.21 3.06
C LYS A 48 -25.23 -15.55 1.68
N PHE A 49 -24.58 -16.70 1.52
CA PHE A 49 -23.79 -17.04 0.33
C PHE A 49 -24.61 -16.98 -0.97
N GLU A 50 -24.70 -15.78 -1.54
CA GLU A 50 -25.36 -15.45 -2.79
C GLU A 50 -24.30 -14.90 -3.74
N LEU A 51 -24.26 -15.44 -4.96
CA LEU A 51 -23.27 -15.04 -5.98
C LEU A 51 -23.32 -13.53 -6.26
N ALA A 52 -24.51 -12.93 -6.22
CA ALA A 52 -24.69 -11.48 -6.40
C ALA A 52 -23.95 -10.67 -5.32
N TYR A 53 -24.04 -11.09 -4.06
CA TYR A 53 -23.32 -10.46 -2.95
C TYR A 53 -21.80 -10.62 -3.11
N PHE A 54 -21.33 -11.81 -3.51
CA PHE A 54 -19.91 -12.04 -3.76
C PHE A 54 -19.38 -11.16 -4.90
N VAL A 55 -20.11 -11.05 -6.02
CA VAL A 55 -19.70 -10.20 -7.15
C VAL A 55 -19.68 -8.72 -6.77
N GLN A 56 -20.64 -8.28 -5.95
CA GLN A 56 -20.75 -6.87 -5.55
C GLN A 56 -19.69 -6.45 -4.51
N TYR A 57 -19.46 -7.26 -3.47
CA TYR A 57 -18.61 -6.89 -2.34
C TYR A 57 -17.23 -7.58 -2.35
N GLY A 58 -17.06 -8.61 -3.17
CA GLY A 58 -15.82 -9.40 -3.27
C GLY A 58 -14.59 -8.56 -3.63
N PRO A 59 -14.62 -7.67 -4.64
CA PRO A 59 -13.46 -6.86 -5.00
C PRO A 59 -12.90 -6.05 -3.82
N ILE A 60 -13.76 -5.41 -3.03
CA ILE A 60 -13.34 -4.64 -1.85
C ILE A 60 -12.85 -5.56 -0.74
N TYR A 61 -13.49 -6.72 -0.54
CA TYR A 61 -13.00 -7.72 0.41
C TYR A 61 -11.56 -8.16 0.09
N PHE A 62 -11.28 -8.51 -1.17
CA PHE A 62 -9.93 -8.91 -1.59
C PHE A 62 -8.93 -7.77 -1.51
N LEU A 63 -9.35 -6.53 -1.82
CA LEU A 63 -8.51 -5.34 -1.65
C LEU A 63 -8.13 -5.14 -0.18
N MET A 64 -9.11 -5.13 0.74
CA MET A 64 -8.85 -4.99 2.17
C MET A 64 -8.01 -6.15 2.72
N PHE A 65 -8.24 -7.38 2.24
CA PHE A 65 -7.42 -8.53 2.58
C PHE A 65 -5.96 -8.34 2.15
N TYR A 66 -5.74 -7.91 0.91
CA TYR A 66 -4.42 -7.62 0.38
C TYR A 66 -3.72 -6.50 1.17
N GLU A 67 -4.43 -5.40 1.47
CA GLU A 67 -3.92 -4.32 2.31
C GLU A 67 -3.49 -4.84 3.69
N LEU A 68 -4.32 -5.67 4.33
CA LEU A 68 -4.00 -6.25 5.63
C LEU A 68 -2.74 -7.14 5.55
N VAL A 69 -2.60 -7.96 4.50
CA VAL A 69 -1.40 -8.77 4.26
C VAL A 69 -0.18 -7.87 4.07
N CYS A 70 -0.28 -6.81 3.28
CA CYS A 70 0.81 -5.84 3.10
C CYS A 70 1.24 -5.22 4.44
N VAL A 71 0.29 -4.79 5.28
CA VAL A 71 0.56 -4.22 6.61
C VAL A 71 1.26 -5.25 7.52
N LEU A 72 0.84 -6.52 7.49
CA LEU A 72 1.46 -7.59 8.28
C LEU A 72 2.87 -7.92 7.79
N CYS A 73 3.07 -7.97 6.48
CA CYS A 73 4.36 -8.25 5.86
C CYS A 73 5.35 -7.09 6.02
N GLN A 74 4.88 -5.85 6.22
CA GLN A 74 5.72 -4.66 6.28
C GLN A 74 6.89 -4.78 7.26
N LYS A 75 6.66 -5.37 8.44
CA LYS A 75 7.72 -5.58 9.45
C LYS A 75 8.82 -6.50 8.92
N TYR A 76 8.45 -7.59 8.25
CA TYR A 76 9.38 -8.55 7.67
C TYR A 76 10.11 -7.95 6.48
N THR A 77 9.38 -7.34 5.55
CA THR A 77 9.94 -6.70 4.35
C THR A 77 10.96 -5.64 4.74
N THR A 78 10.67 -4.81 5.73
CA THR A 78 11.62 -3.76 6.11
C THR A 78 12.87 -4.34 6.77
N SER A 79 12.74 -5.36 7.62
CA SER A 79 13.90 -6.03 8.24
C SER A 79 14.77 -6.75 7.21
N VAL A 80 14.15 -7.41 6.22
CA VAL A 80 14.84 -8.08 5.12
C VAL A 80 15.61 -7.04 4.31
N ILE A 81 14.94 -5.97 3.87
CA ILE A 81 15.55 -4.90 3.08
C ILE A 81 16.74 -4.28 3.82
N THR A 82 16.60 -3.94 5.11
CA THR A 82 17.70 -3.33 5.86
C THR A 82 18.88 -4.29 6.04
N THR A 83 18.62 -5.58 6.24
CA THR A 83 19.70 -6.59 6.44
C THR A 83 20.44 -6.85 5.14
N TYR A 84 19.71 -7.11 4.05
CA TYR A 84 20.33 -7.40 2.75
C TYR A 84 20.95 -6.16 2.10
N LEU A 85 20.41 -4.96 2.30
CA LEU A 85 21.07 -3.73 1.82
C LEU A 85 22.43 -3.51 2.46
N HIS A 86 22.65 -4.00 3.69
CA HIS A 86 23.96 -3.94 4.34
C HIS A 86 24.94 -4.99 3.80
N GLU A 87 24.43 -6.13 3.31
CA GLU A 87 25.26 -7.23 2.77
C GLU A 87 25.58 -7.08 1.28
N ILE A 88 24.74 -6.36 0.52
CA ILE A 88 25.00 -6.07 -0.89
C ILE A 88 26.17 -5.09 -0.97
N GLN A 89 27.32 -5.57 -1.48
CA GLN A 89 28.40 -4.68 -1.89
C GLN A 89 27.87 -3.72 -2.95
N ILE A 90 27.73 -2.44 -2.61
CA ILE A 90 27.34 -1.41 -3.56
C ILE A 90 28.53 -1.18 -4.48
N TRP A 91 28.47 -1.75 -5.69
CA TRP A 91 29.49 -1.54 -6.71
C TRP A 91 29.54 -0.06 -7.07
N LYS A 92 30.73 0.54 -6.99
CA LYS A 92 30.92 1.93 -7.41
C LYS A 92 30.67 2.01 -8.90
N LEU A 93 29.59 2.68 -9.29
CA LEU A 93 29.24 2.93 -10.69
C LEU A 93 30.38 3.57 -11.48
N GLU A 94 31.27 4.30 -10.80
CA GLU A 94 32.48 4.92 -11.34
C GLU A 94 33.39 3.92 -12.08
N GLN A 95 33.43 2.66 -11.64
CA GLN A 95 34.26 1.61 -12.23
C GLN A 95 33.58 0.90 -13.42
N ALA A 96 32.31 1.19 -13.70
CA ALA A 96 31.57 0.56 -14.78
C ALA A 96 31.94 1.14 -16.17
N PRO A 97 31.89 0.31 -17.23
CA PRO A 97 31.94 0.75 -18.63
C PRO A 97 30.94 1.85 -18.95
N ALA A 98 31.28 2.73 -19.90
CA ALA A 98 30.44 3.88 -20.29
C ALA A 98 29.04 3.46 -20.76
N GLU A 99 28.92 2.35 -21.49
CA GLU A 99 27.66 1.79 -21.98
C GLU A 99 26.72 1.39 -20.83
N ILE A 100 27.28 0.78 -19.77
CA ILE A 100 26.53 0.39 -18.58
C ILE A 100 26.10 1.65 -17.82
N LYS A 101 26.98 2.64 -17.67
CA LYS A 101 26.64 3.93 -17.03
C LYS A 101 25.47 4.63 -17.71
N GLU A 102 25.45 4.65 -19.05
CA GLU A 102 24.37 5.31 -19.80
C GLU A 102 23.05 4.56 -19.69
N THR A 103 23.08 3.23 -19.79
CA THR A 103 21.89 2.37 -19.62
C THR A 103 21.28 2.56 -18.24
N VAL A 104 22.12 2.49 -17.21
CA VAL A 104 21.72 2.64 -15.82
C VAL A 104 21.16 4.04 -15.58
N LYS A 105 21.75 5.09 -16.18
CA LYS A 105 21.22 6.47 -16.13
C LYS A 105 19.81 6.59 -16.72
N LYS A 106 19.54 5.98 -17.88
CA LYS A 106 18.20 5.97 -18.50
C LYS A 106 17.20 5.24 -17.60
N THR A 107 17.53 4.06 -17.12
CA THR A 107 16.66 3.27 -16.24
C THR A 107 16.33 4.04 -14.95
N TRP A 108 17.29 4.74 -14.36
CA TRP A 108 17.06 5.56 -13.17
C TRP A 108 16.12 6.74 -13.41
N PHE A 109 16.24 7.40 -14.56
CA PHE A 109 15.31 8.47 -14.93
C PHE A 109 13.87 7.96 -14.97
N PHE A 110 13.63 6.80 -15.61
CA PHE A 110 12.31 6.19 -15.67
C PHE A 110 11.78 5.77 -14.29
N ILE A 111 12.61 5.16 -13.46
CA ILE A 111 12.22 4.76 -12.09
C ILE A 111 11.84 5.99 -11.27
N THR A 112 12.64 7.06 -11.33
CA THR A 112 12.36 8.29 -10.59
C THR A 112 11.04 8.93 -11.04
N LEU A 113 10.82 9.02 -12.35
CA LEU A 113 9.60 9.57 -12.92
C LEU A 113 8.36 8.75 -12.51
N TYR A 114 8.48 7.42 -12.57
CA TYR A 114 7.42 6.50 -12.15
C TYR A 114 7.09 6.67 -10.65
N MET A 115 8.12 6.70 -9.80
CA MET A 115 7.94 6.88 -8.35
C MET A 115 7.25 8.21 -8.02
N LEU A 116 7.68 9.31 -8.65
CA LEU A 116 7.04 10.61 -8.47
C LEU A 116 5.58 10.60 -8.93
N GLY A 117 5.30 10.02 -10.10
CA GLY A 117 3.94 9.86 -10.61
C GLY A 117 3.08 9.02 -9.67
N ALA A 118 3.61 7.93 -9.12
CA ALA A 118 2.91 7.07 -8.18
C ALA A 118 2.60 7.79 -6.85
N VAL A 119 3.52 8.61 -6.34
CA VAL A 119 3.29 9.42 -5.13
C VAL A 119 2.22 10.48 -5.37
N VAL A 120 2.26 11.18 -6.50
CA VAL A 120 1.23 12.18 -6.83
C VAL A 120 -0.13 11.51 -6.98
N LEU A 121 -0.19 10.40 -7.71
CA LEU A 121 -1.43 9.65 -7.90
C LEU A 121 -1.98 9.13 -6.57
N SER A 122 -1.13 8.57 -5.70
CA SER A 122 -1.57 8.04 -4.41
C SER A 122 -2.11 9.15 -3.50
N LEU A 123 -1.51 10.34 -3.52
CA LEU A 123 -2.04 11.51 -2.80
C LEU A 123 -3.41 11.93 -3.34
N VAL A 124 -3.57 12.03 -4.67
CA VAL A 124 -4.86 12.39 -5.29
C VAL A 124 -5.92 11.35 -4.94
N VAL A 125 -5.62 10.06 -5.07
CA VAL A 125 -6.54 8.97 -4.73
C VAL A 125 -6.89 9.00 -3.24
N SER A 126 -5.92 9.24 -2.36
CA SER A 126 -6.15 9.33 -0.91
C SER A 126 -7.11 10.48 -0.57
N VAL A 127 -6.97 11.65 -1.20
CA VAL A 127 -7.88 12.79 -1.01
C VAL A 127 -9.28 12.46 -1.52
N LEU A 128 -9.39 11.83 -2.70
CA LEU A 128 -10.68 11.43 -3.25
C LEU A 128 -11.37 10.36 -2.38
N TYR A 129 -10.61 9.46 -1.77
CA TYR A 129 -11.12 8.41 -0.90
C TYR A 129 -11.74 8.94 0.42
N VAL A 130 -11.34 10.13 0.87
CA VAL A 130 -11.90 10.78 2.06
C VAL A 130 -13.32 11.34 1.78
N ILE A 131 -13.70 11.54 0.51
CA ILE A 131 -15.00 12.09 0.13
C ILE A 131 -15.91 10.94 -0.32
N PRO A 132 -16.74 10.36 0.58
CA PRO A 132 -17.61 9.26 0.20
C PRO A 132 -18.67 9.73 -0.80
N THR A 133 -18.73 9.06 -1.93
CA THR A 133 -19.79 9.21 -2.92
C THR A 133 -21.00 8.35 -2.54
N SER A 134 -22.17 8.66 -3.11
CA SER A 134 -23.38 7.85 -2.91
C SER A 134 -23.24 6.42 -3.44
N GLN A 135 -22.30 6.18 -4.35
CA GLN A 135 -22.01 4.84 -4.87
C GLN A 135 -21.18 4.02 -3.89
N ASP A 136 -20.31 4.64 -3.09
CA ASP A 136 -19.46 3.93 -2.13
C ASP A 136 -20.29 3.19 -1.07
N LYS A 137 -21.47 3.71 -0.74
CA LYS A 137 -22.45 3.03 0.15
C LYS A 137 -22.92 1.68 -0.39
N LYS A 138 -22.83 1.44 -1.70
CA LYS A 138 -23.25 0.19 -2.36
C LYS A 138 -22.13 -0.84 -2.44
N PHE A 139 -20.88 -0.43 -2.28
CA PHE A 139 -19.72 -1.30 -2.45
C PHE A 139 -18.96 -1.50 -1.12
N ILE A 140 -18.99 -0.52 -0.23
CA ILE A 140 -18.37 -0.62 1.10
C ILE A 140 -19.37 -1.24 2.06
N PHE A 141 -19.10 -2.49 2.41
CA PHE A 141 -19.95 -3.33 3.24
C PHE A 141 -20.24 -2.74 4.63
N VAL A 142 -19.29 -1.97 5.20
CA VAL A 142 -19.45 -1.28 6.48
C VAL A 142 -20.65 -0.33 6.48
N PHE A 143 -20.92 0.36 5.37
CA PHE A 143 -22.09 1.24 5.28
C PHE A 143 -23.40 0.45 5.21
N GLN A 144 -23.40 -0.73 4.60
CA GLN A 144 -24.58 -1.59 4.59
C GLN A 144 -24.89 -2.12 6.00
N ILE A 145 -23.87 -2.53 6.75
CA ILE A 145 -24.01 -2.98 8.15
C ILE A 145 -24.50 -1.83 9.02
N ALA A 146 -23.87 -0.66 8.93
CA ALA A 146 -24.28 0.53 9.67
C ALA A 146 -25.75 0.87 9.39
N ASN A 147 -26.17 0.90 8.13
CA ASN A 147 -27.58 1.13 7.79
C ASN A 147 -28.53 0.03 8.28
N THR A 148 -28.07 -1.23 8.36
CA THR A 148 -28.92 -2.37 8.76
C THR A 148 -29.10 -2.44 10.27
N TYR A 149 -28.03 -2.21 11.05
CA TYR A 149 -28.05 -2.37 12.50
C TYR A 149 -28.15 -1.04 13.26
N PHE A 150 -27.82 0.09 12.62
CA PHE A 150 -27.88 1.44 13.17
C PHE A 150 -28.57 2.42 12.19
N PRO A 151 -29.84 2.19 11.81
CA PRO A 151 -30.53 2.95 10.76
C PRO A 151 -30.80 4.44 11.08
N TYR A 152 -30.54 4.88 12.32
CA TYR A 152 -30.80 6.24 12.80
C TYR A 152 -29.53 7.10 12.93
N LEU A 153 -28.38 6.58 12.49
CA LEU A 153 -27.09 7.28 12.35
C LEU A 153 -26.88 7.70 10.89
#